data_AF-A0A9W6SEK9-F1
#
_entry.id   AF-A0A9W6SEK9-F1
#
_cell.length_a   1.000
_cell.length_b   1.000
_cell.length_c   1.000
_cell.angle_alpha   90.00
_cell.angle_beta   90.00
_cell.angle_gamma   90.00
#
_symmetry.space_group_name_H-M   'P 1'
#
loop_
_entity.id
_entity.type
_entity.pdbx_description
1 polymer ?
#
loop_
_entity_poly.entity_id
_entity_poly.type
_entity_poly.pdbx_seq_one_letter_code
_entity_poly.pdbx_strand_id
1 'polypeptide(L)'
;MTPDVQLVEELVRRLPAFEDLYESHVFNEDGVLPHVFFWDVTQETVASFLGDEDPPDWRATVGFLEEQFGAAEPKAREVVVTSFLDYLPFPGQPGGDLTRYLGPQLTGKLAELRPGLTF
;
A
#
# COMPACT_ATOMS: atom_id res chain seq x y z
N MET A 1 -11.21 -12.71 -12.86
CA MET A 1 -10.19 -11.89 -12.16
C MET A 1 -10.61 -11.77 -10.71
N THR A 2 -9.69 -11.95 -9.78
CA THR A 2 -10.00 -11.90 -8.35
C THR A 2 -9.92 -10.46 -7.82
N PRO A 3 -10.64 -10.11 -6.73
CA PRO A 3 -10.69 -8.71 -6.24
C PRO A 3 -9.32 -8.13 -5.88
N ASP A 4 -8.39 -8.95 -5.41
CA ASP A 4 -6.99 -8.59 -5.12
C ASP A 4 -6.17 -8.26 -6.37
N VAL A 5 -6.40 -8.96 -7.48
CA VAL A 5 -5.77 -8.61 -8.77
C VAL A 5 -6.38 -7.32 -9.33
N GLN A 6 -7.70 -7.14 -9.20
CA GLN A 6 -8.36 -5.89 -9.59
C GLN A 6 -7.82 -4.68 -8.83
N LEU A 7 -7.52 -4.84 -7.54
CA LEU A 7 -6.90 -3.77 -6.74
C LEU A 7 -5.55 -3.33 -7.31
N VAL A 8 -4.72 -4.28 -7.76
CA VAL A 8 -3.41 -3.99 -8.37
C VAL A 8 -3.59 -3.25 -9.69
N GLU A 9 -4.41 -3.77 -10.59
CA GLU A 9 -4.63 -3.15 -11.91
C GLU A 9 -5.22 -1.73 -11.77
N GLU A 10 -6.11 -1.54 -10.80
CA GLU A 10 -6.72 -0.25 -10.51
C GLU A 10 -5.73 0.75 -9.89
N LEU A 11 -4.77 0.28 -9.08
CA LEU A 11 -3.65 1.10 -8.59
C LEU A 11 -2.84 1.62 -9.77
N VAL A 12 -2.35 0.73 -10.63
CA VAL A 12 -1.49 1.05 -11.77
C VAL A 12 -2.20 2.01 -12.73
N ARG A 13 -3.49 1.75 -13.01
CA ARG A 13 -4.32 2.61 -13.86
C ARG A 13 -4.44 4.04 -13.33
N ARG A 14 -4.50 4.22 -12.01
CA ARG A 14 -4.66 5.53 -11.37
C ARG A 14 -3.34 6.22 -11.04
N LEU A 15 -2.29 5.42 -10.81
CA LEU A 15 -0.95 5.86 -10.46
C LEU A 15 0.04 5.18 -11.42
N PRO A 16 0.17 5.70 -12.67
CA PRO A 16 1.02 5.11 -13.70
C PRO A 16 2.51 5.00 -13.33
N ALA A 17 2.96 5.71 -12.29
CA ALA A 17 4.30 5.56 -11.73
C ALA A 17 4.60 4.13 -11.22
N PHE A 18 3.57 3.29 -11.01
CA PHE A 18 3.74 1.87 -10.69
C PHE A 18 3.77 0.93 -11.91
N GLU A 19 3.68 1.45 -13.15
CA GLU A 19 3.66 0.62 -14.37
C GLU A 19 4.92 -0.25 -14.51
N ASP A 20 6.11 0.33 -14.38
CA ASP A 20 7.37 -0.42 -14.47
C ASP A 20 7.46 -1.54 -13.42
N LEU A 21 7.02 -1.25 -12.19
CA LEU A 21 6.96 -2.24 -11.10
C LEU A 21 5.97 -3.38 -11.43
N TYR A 22 4.81 -3.04 -11.99
CA TYR A 22 3.78 -4.00 -12.38
C TYR A 22 4.24 -4.89 -13.53
N GLU A 23 4.83 -4.32 -14.58
CA GLU A 23 5.34 -5.08 -15.72
C GLU A 23 6.44 -6.07 -15.30
N SER A 24 7.34 -5.64 -14.41
CA SER A 24 8.38 -6.51 -13.83
C SER A 24 7.76 -7.72 -13.11
N HIS A 25 6.72 -7.50 -12.29
CA HIS A 25 6.02 -8.59 -11.61
C HIS A 25 5.35 -9.55 -12.58
N VAL A 26 4.59 -9.02 -13.56
CA VAL A 26 3.89 -9.84 -14.55
C VAL A 26 4.88 -10.70 -15.35
N PHE A 27 6.01 -10.12 -15.74
CA PHE A 27 7.05 -10.85 -16.47
C PHE A 27 7.71 -11.94 -15.62
N ASN A 28 8.03 -11.66 -14.35
CA ASN A 28 8.75 -12.59 -13.48
C ASN A 28 7.88 -13.73 -12.94
N GLU A 29 6.58 -13.49 -12.73
CA GLU A 29 5.69 -14.39 -11.98
C GLU A 29 4.59 -15.05 -12.84
N ASP A 30 4.61 -14.87 -14.17
CA ASP A 30 3.56 -15.33 -15.11
C ASP A 30 2.15 -14.80 -14.73
N GLY A 31 2.11 -13.54 -14.29
CA GLY A 31 0.94 -12.88 -13.71
C GLY A 31 1.35 -11.99 -12.54
N VAL A 32 0.38 -11.35 -11.87
CA VAL A 32 0.69 -10.55 -10.67
C VAL A 32 0.31 -11.31 -9.41
N LEU A 33 1.24 -11.35 -8.43
CA LEU A 33 1.00 -11.83 -7.08
C LEU A 33 0.70 -10.61 -6.19
N PRO A 34 -0.58 -10.36 -5.82
CA PRO A 34 -0.95 -9.09 -5.19
C PRO A 34 -0.21 -8.79 -3.89
N HIS A 35 0.05 -9.80 -3.06
CA HIS A 35 0.77 -9.61 -1.80
C HIS A 35 2.24 -9.23 -1.99
N VAL A 36 2.91 -9.77 -3.01
CA VAL A 36 4.31 -9.47 -3.32
C VAL A 36 4.39 -8.07 -3.90
N PHE A 37 3.54 -7.78 -4.89
CA PHE A 37 3.45 -6.45 -5.49
C PHE A 37 3.16 -5.36 -4.44
N PHE A 38 2.20 -5.60 -3.54
CA PHE A 38 1.88 -4.61 -2.51
C PHE A 38 2.97 -4.44 -1.44
N TRP A 39 3.82 -5.45 -1.22
CA TRP A 39 5.00 -5.27 -0.38
C TRP A 39 5.96 -4.25 -0.98
N ASP A 40 6.21 -4.31 -2.28
CA ASP A 40 7.03 -3.31 -2.99
C ASP A 40 6.35 -1.93 -3.02
N VAL A 41 5.02 -1.87 -3.24
CA VAL A 41 4.25 -0.62 -3.14
C VAL A 41 4.46 0.05 -1.77
N THR A 42 4.51 -0.73 -0.68
CA THR A 42 4.80 -0.20 0.65
C THR A 42 6.22 0.35 0.75
N GLN A 43 7.22 -0.35 0.22
CA GLN A 43 8.60 0.14 0.23
C GLN A 43 8.72 1.47 -0.53
N GLU A 44 8.17 1.53 -1.75
CA GLU A 44 8.14 2.73 -2.59
C GLU A 44 7.40 3.89 -1.92
N THR A 45 6.28 3.62 -1.25
CA THR A 45 5.53 4.63 -0.51
C THR A 45 6.35 5.20 0.66
N VAL A 46 7.06 4.35 1.39
CA VAL A 46 7.92 4.77 2.51
C VAL A 46 9.15 5.54 2.02
N ALA A 47 9.77 5.10 0.92
CA ALA A 47 10.89 5.79 0.27
C ALA A 47 10.48 7.20 -0.19
N SER A 48 9.33 7.30 -0.89
CA SER A 48 8.72 8.56 -1.29
C SER A 48 8.41 9.49 -0.12
N PHE A 49 7.93 8.94 1.00
CA PHE A 49 7.71 9.71 2.22
C PHE A 49 9.01 10.25 2.83
N LEU A 50 10.11 9.49 2.73
CA LEU A 50 11.42 9.89 3.24
C LEU A 50 12.16 10.88 2.32
N GLY A 51 11.64 11.11 1.11
CA GLY A 51 12.17 12.09 0.17
C GLY A 51 13.20 11.52 -0.80
N ASP A 52 13.18 10.21 -1.06
CA ASP A 52 13.95 9.62 -2.15
C ASP A 52 13.55 10.24 -3.49
N GLU A 53 14.50 10.31 -4.43
CA GLU A 53 14.27 10.86 -5.77
C GLU A 53 13.59 9.81 -6.66
N ASP A 54 12.52 10.22 -7.36
CA ASP A 54 11.74 9.45 -8.33
C ASP A 54 10.80 8.28 -7.88
N PRO A 55 10.41 8.10 -6.60
CA PRO A 55 9.38 7.11 -6.26
C PRO A 55 7.95 7.63 -6.53
N PRO A 56 6.96 6.74 -6.70
CA PRO A 56 5.54 7.10 -6.80
C PRO A 56 5.07 8.01 -5.64
N ASP A 57 4.18 8.97 -5.89
CA ASP A 57 3.72 9.92 -4.87
C ASP A 57 3.01 9.22 -3.70
N TRP A 58 3.65 9.22 -2.53
CA TRP A 58 3.13 8.55 -1.34
C TRP A 58 1.76 9.07 -0.91
N ARG A 59 1.45 10.36 -1.13
CA ARG A 59 0.15 10.92 -0.77
C ARG A 59 -0.94 10.35 -1.66
N ALA A 60 -0.64 10.25 -2.95
CA ALA A 60 -1.56 9.66 -3.92
C ALA A 60 -1.78 8.17 -3.63
N THR A 61 -0.72 7.43 -3.27
CA THR A 61 -0.81 6.01 -2.88
C THR A 61 -1.62 5.80 -1.61
N VAL A 62 -1.37 6.57 -0.54
CA VAL A 62 -2.16 6.48 0.71
C VAL A 62 -3.63 6.85 0.46
N GLY A 63 -3.88 7.90 -0.33
CA GLY A 63 -5.24 8.31 -0.69
C GLY A 63 -5.99 7.23 -1.48
N PHE A 64 -5.32 6.61 -2.44
CA PHE A 64 -5.87 5.46 -3.18
C PHE A 64 -6.23 4.31 -2.23
N LEU A 65 -5.32 3.93 -1.34
CA LEU A 65 -5.54 2.79 -0.44
C LEU A 65 -6.66 3.05 0.57
N GLU A 66 -6.78 4.28 1.08
CA GLU A 66 -7.88 4.67 1.95
C GLU A 66 -9.23 4.56 1.23
N GLU A 67 -9.32 5.05 0.00
CA GLU A 67 -10.53 4.96 -0.82
C GLU A 67 -10.91 3.50 -1.11
N GLN A 68 -9.95 2.72 -1.60
CA GLN A 68 -10.19 1.32 -1.92
C GLN A 68 -10.53 0.51 -0.69
N PHE A 69 -9.88 0.72 0.46
CA PHE A 69 -10.17 -0.02 1.68
C PHE A 69 -11.63 0.12 2.12
N GLY A 70 -12.25 1.28 1.92
CA GLY A 70 -13.66 1.49 2.24
C GLY A 70 -14.64 0.77 1.33
N ALA A 71 -14.35 0.72 0.04
CA ALA A 71 -15.22 0.10 -0.96
C ALA A 71 -14.90 -1.39 -1.23
N ALA A 72 -13.73 -1.87 -0.82
CA ALA A 72 -13.19 -3.16 -1.23
C ALA A 72 -13.90 -4.37 -0.63
N GLU A 73 -13.95 -5.43 -1.44
CA GLU A 73 -14.27 -6.80 -1.02
C GLU A 73 -13.22 -7.32 -0.01
N PRO A 74 -13.58 -8.28 0.86
CA PRO A 74 -12.70 -8.76 1.93
C PRO A 74 -11.29 -9.17 1.47
N LYS A 75 -11.18 -9.81 0.30
CA LYS A 75 -9.89 -10.28 -0.23
C LYS A 75 -8.95 -9.13 -0.64
N ALA A 76 -9.49 -8.05 -1.18
CA ALA A 76 -8.69 -6.86 -1.50
C ALA A 76 -8.28 -6.12 -0.21
N ARG A 77 -9.17 -6.04 0.78
CA ARG A 77 -8.83 -5.51 2.12
C ARG A 77 -7.72 -6.29 2.80
N GLU A 78 -7.71 -7.61 2.66
CA GLU A 78 -6.67 -8.48 3.21
C GLU A 78 -5.28 -8.12 2.69
N VAL A 79 -5.13 -7.84 1.39
CA VAL A 79 -3.86 -7.38 0.81
C VAL A 79 -3.41 -6.05 1.42
N VAL A 80 -4.32 -5.08 1.54
CA VAL A 80 -3.99 -3.77 2.17
C VAL A 80 -3.59 -3.95 3.63
N VAL A 81 -4.23 -4.85 4.38
CA VAL A 81 -3.88 -5.13 5.77
C VAL A 81 -2.49 -5.77 5.86
N THR A 82 -2.33 -6.91 5.20
CA THR A 82 -1.18 -7.81 5.42
C THR A 82 0.07 -7.39 4.66
N SER A 83 -0.08 -6.71 3.52
CA SER A 83 1.03 -6.29 2.67
C SER A 83 1.33 -4.79 2.76
N PHE A 84 0.38 -3.96 3.22
CA PHE A 84 0.63 -2.54 3.43
C PHE A 84 0.71 -2.15 4.91
N LEU A 85 -0.39 -2.27 5.67
CA LEU A 85 -0.43 -1.80 7.06
C LEU A 85 0.53 -2.55 7.99
N ASP A 86 0.61 -3.87 7.87
CA ASP A 86 1.50 -4.69 8.70
C ASP A 86 2.99 -4.34 8.47
N TYR A 87 3.34 -3.92 7.26
CA TYR A 87 4.72 -3.57 6.87
C TYR A 87 5.08 -2.09 7.05
N LEU A 88 4.14 -1.23 7.45
CA LEU A 88 4.48 0.16 7.77
C LEU A 88 5.50 0.22 8.93
N PRO A 89 6.53 1.08 8.87
CA PRO A 89 7.49 1.21 9.97
C PRO A 89 6.82 1.54 11.30
N PHE A 90 7.41 1.10 12.41
CA PHE A 90 6.92 1.42 13.74
C PHE A 90 7.22 2.88 14.13
N PRO A 91 6.47 3.47 15.08
CA PRO A 91 6.78 4.79 15.61
C PRO A 91 8.24 4.89 16.07
N GLY A 92 8.93 5.94 15.61
CA GLY A 92 10.36 6.16 15.89
C GLY A 92 11.33 5.50 14.91
N GLN A 93 10.85 4.67 13.98
CA GLN A 93 11.64 4.18 12.84
C GLN A 93 11.56 5.14 11.65
N PRO A 94 12.57 5.17 10.75
CA PRO A 94 12.48 5.90 9.49
C PRO A 94 11.19 5.53 8.74
N GLY A 95 10.42 6.55 8.34
CA GLY A 95 9.13 6.38 7.67
C GLY A 95 7.95 6.12 8.60
N GLY A 96 8.17 5.91 9.90
CA GLY A 96 7.08 5.63 10.86
C GLY A 96 6.08 6.78 11.01
N ASP A 97 6.51 8.03 10.78
CA ASP A 97 5.62 9.19 10.80
C ASP A 97 4.60 9.19 9.64
N LEU A 98 4.74 8.33 8.63
CA LEU A 98 3.76 8.13 7.56
C LEU A 98 2.37 7.75 8.12
N THR A 99 2.32 7.04 9.25
CA THR A 99 1.06 6.60 9.86
C THR A 99 0.13 7.75 10.24
N ARG A 100 0.69 8.95 10.50
CA ARG A 100 -0.08 10.18 10.81
C ARG A 100 -0.90 10.71 9.64
N TYR A 101 -0.58 10.26 8.43
CA TYR A 101 -1.20 10.73 7.19
C TYR A 101 -2.20 9.71 6.62
N LEU A 102 -2.40 8.59 7.30
CA LEU A 102 -3.44 7.64 6.94
C LEU A 102 -4.82 8.28 7.12
N GLY A 103 -5.77 7.88 6.28
CA GLY A 103 -7.16 8.26 6.47
C GLY A 103 -7.81 7.47 7.63
N PRO A 104 -9.08 7.77 7.94
CA PRO A 104 -9.75 7.25 9.12
C PRO A 104 -9.89 5.72 9.12
N GLN A 105 -10.08 5.09 7.95
CA GLN A 105 -10.30 3.65 7.89
C GLN A 105 -8.99 2.89 8.06
N LEU A 106 -7.93 3.32 7.38
CA LEU A 106 -6.61 2.72 7.54
C LEU A 106 -6.05 2.98 8.94
N THR A 107 -6.28 4.16 9.51
CA THR A 107 -5.91 4.47 10.91
C THR A 107 -6.64 3.56 11.89
N GLY A 108 -7.96 3.41 11.75
CA GLY A 108 -8.76 2.52 12.59
C GLY A 108 -8.27 1.09 12.51
N LYS A 109 -7.98 0.61 11.29
CA LYS A 109 -7.47 -0.75 11.10
C LYS A 109 -6.07 -0.93 11.67
N LEU A 110 -5.18 0.04 11.51
CA LEU A 110 -3.82 -0.01 12.07
C LEU A 110 -3.86 -0.06 13.61
N ALA A 111 -4.78 0.67 14.25
CA ALA A 111 -4.97 0.62 15.69
C ALA A 111 -5.44 -0.75 16.20
N GLU A 112 -6.26 -1.47 15.42
CA GLU A 112 -6.62 -2.86 15.72
C GLU A 112 -5.42 -3.82 15.62
N LEU A 113 -4.56 -3.64 14.60
CA LEU A 113 -3.37 -4.47 14.36
C LEU A 113 -2.27 -4.23 15.40
N ARG A 114 -2.16 -3.00 15.89
CA ARG A 114 -1.08 -2.53 16.78
C ARG A 114 -1.64 -1.93 18.07
N PRO A 115 -2.27 -2.74 18.94
CA PRO A 115 -2.90 -2.24 20.15
C PRO A 115 -1.85 -1.61 21.08
N GLY A 116 -2.18 -0.43 21.63
CA GLY A 116 -1.32 0.30 22.57
C GLY A 116 -0.31 1.26 21.92
N LEU A 117 -0.27 1.35 20.60
CA LEU A 117 0.48 2.39 19.89
C LEU A 117 -0.42 3.59 19.58
N THR A 118 0.16 4.79 19.66
CA THR A 118 -0.50 6.05 19.27
C THR A 118 0.10 6.52 17.95
N PHE A 119 -0.76 6.82 16.99
CA PHE A 119 -0.41 7.24 15.63
C PHE A 119 -0.86 8.68 15.40
#